data_AF-A0A453LTU8-F1
#
_entry.id   AF-A0A453LTU8-F1
#
_cell.length_a   1.000
_cell.length_b   1.000
_cell.length_c   1.000
_cell.angle_alpha   90.00
_cell.angle_beta   90.00
_cell.angle_gamma   90.00
#
_symmetry.space_group_name_H-M   'P 1'
#
loop_
_entity.id
_entity.type
_entity.pdbx_description
1 polymer ?
#
loop_
_entity_poly.entity_id
_entity_poly.type
_entity_poly.pdbx_seq_one_letter_code
_entity_poly.pdbx_strand_id
1 'polypeptide(L)'
;HHRFSHLNLVDLAGSERQKSSGAEGERLKEASNINKSLSTLGHVITSLIAVSNKKSQHVPYRDSKLTFLLQDSLGGNSKTTIIANISPSSCCAAETLSTLKFAQRAKHIRNNVCHEHVLLTCF
;
A
#
# COMPACT_ATOMS: atom_id res chain seq x y z
N HIS A 1 -34.33 -6.13 8.57
CA HIS A 1 -32.96 -5.62 8.83
C HIS A 1 -32.08 -5.94 7.64
N HIS A 2 -31.64 -4.94 6.88
CA HIS A 2 -30.65 -5.12 5.81
C HIS A 2 -29.24 -4.97 6.38
N ARG A 3 -28.36 -5.93 6.10
CA ARG A 3 -26.92 -5.84 6.38
C ARG A 3 -26.24 -5.31 5.11
N PHE A 4 -25.36 -4.33 5.27
CA PHE A 4 -24.55 -3.77 4.18
C PHE A 4 -23.08 -4.06 4.44
N SER A 5 -22.33 -4.36 3.39
CA SER A 5 -20.88 -4.58 3.41
C SER A 5 -20.25 -3.98 2.16
N HIS A 6 -19.06 -3.40 2.29
CA HIS A 6 -18.29 -2.91 1.16
C HIS A 6 -17.16 -3.89 0.82
N LEU A 7 -17.08 -4.26 -0.45
CA LEU A 7 -15.94 -4.97 -1.02
C LEU A 7 -15.17 -4.00 -1.89
N ASN A 8 -13.89 -3.80 -1.58
CA ASN A 8 -13.00 -2.98 -2.38
C ASN A 8 -12.01 -3.92 -3.10
N LEU A 9 -11.84 -3.74 -4.40
CA LEU A 9 -10.82 -4.41 -5.19
C LEU A 9 -9.94 -3.32 -5.80
N VAL A 10 -8.68 -3.26 -5.38
CA VAL A 10 -7.75 -2.20 -5.76
C VAL A 10 -6.57 -2.81 -6.47
N ASP A 11 -6.34 -2.36 -7.69
CA ASP A 11 -5.15 -2.68 -8.49
C ASP A 11 -4.14 -1.54 -8.37
N LEU A 12 -2.89 -1.87 -8.04
CA LEU A 12 -1.81 -0.88 -7.92
C LEU A 12 -0.85 -1.00 -9.09
N ALA A 13 -0.35 0.14 -9.55
CA ALA A 13 0.72 0.17 -10.54
C ALA A 13 2.04 -0.35 -9.94
N GLY A 14 2.95 -0.77 -10.83
CA GLY A 14 4.26 -1.27 -10.45
C GLY A 14 5.12 -0.24 -9.71
N SER A 15 6.02 -0.74 -8.85
CA SER A 15 6.91 0.07 -8.02
C SER A 15 8.34 0.15 -8.53
N GLU A 16 8.54 -0.17 -9.81
CA GLU A 16 9.86 -0.19 -10.40
C GLU A 16 10.53 1.19 -10.34
N ARG A 17 11.84 1.17 -10.17
CA ARG A 17 12.64 2.38 -10.12
C ARG A 17 12.60 3.09 -11.47
N GLN A 18 12.40 4.40 -11.43
CA GLN A 18 12.41 5.24 -12.64
C GLN A 18 13.73 5.13 -13.41
N LYS A 19 14.86 4.92 -12.72
CA LYS A 19 16.17 4.75 -13.37
C LYS A 19 16.25 3.52 -14.27
N SER A 20 15.44 2.49 -14.01
CA SER A 20 15.38 1.27 -14.83
C SER A 20 14.32 1.31 -15.92
N SER A 21 13.40 2.29 -15.92
CA SER A 21 12.29 2.32 -16.87
C SER A 21 12.63 3.03 -18.19
N GLY A 22 13.71 3.82 -18.23
CA GLY A 22 14.05 4.64 -19.41
C GLY A 22 12.96 5.66 -19.77
N ALA A 23 12.09 6.01 -18.82
CA ALA A 23 10.99 6.92 -19.05
C ALA A 23 11.47 8.38 -19.19
N GLU A 24 11.01 9.07 -20.23
CA GLU A 24 11.32 10.47 -20.51
C GLU A 24 10.04 11.31 -20.65
N GLY A 25 10.16 12.63 -20.54
CA GLY A 25 9.06 13.57 -20.74
C GLY A 25 7.84 13.28 -19.87
N GLU A 26 6.66 13.14 -20.49
CA GLU A 26 5.41 12.87 -19.78
C GLU A 26 5.40 11.50 -19.07
N ARG A 27 6.04 10.48 -19.64
CA ARG A 27 6.15 9.16 -18.99
C ARG A 27 6.96 9.22 -17.70
N LEU A 28 7.98 10.09 -17.65
CA LEU A 28 8.73 10.31 -16.42
C LEU A 28 7.86 10.97 -15.33
N LYS A 29 7.02 11.93 -15.72
CA LYS A 29 6.07 12.59 -14.79
C LYS A 29 5.05 11.61 -14.26
N GLU A 30 4.49 10.76 -15.12
CA GLU A 30 3.56 9.70 -14.74
C GLU A 30 4.22 8.71 -13.76
N ALA A 31 5.38 8.16 -14.13
CA ALA A 31 6.14 7.24 -13.28
C ALA A 31 6.52 7.88 -11.93
N SER A 32 6.74 9.20 -11.90
CA SER A 32 7.01 9.94 -10.67
C SER A 32 5.78 10.00 -9.76
N ASN A 33 4.61 10.28 -10.34
CA ASN A 33 3.35 10.32 -9.59
C ASN A 33 2.94 8.93 -9.06
N ILE A 34 3.14 7.87 -9.86
CA ILE A 34 2.95 6.48 -9.42
C ILE A 34 3.84 6.21 -8.20
N ASN A 35 5.15 6.39 -8.34
CA ASN A 35 6.11 6.14 -7.26
C ASN A 35 5.87 7.00 -6.03
N LYS A 36 5.40 8.24 -6.20
CA LYS A 36 5.00 9.11 -5.08
C LYS A 36 3.86 8.47 -4.28
N SER A 37 2.80 8.02 -4.93
CA SER A 37 1.66 7.40 -4.25
C SER A 37 2.05 6.10 -3.51
N LEU A 38 2.90 5.27 -4.11
CA LEU A 38 3.40 4.03 -3.49
C LEU A 38 4.38 4.32 -2.33
N SER A 39 5.20 5.36 -2.44
CA SER A 39 6.07 5.82 -1.35
C SER A 39 5.24 6.32 -0.16
N THR A 40 4.22 7.13 -0.40
CA THR A 40 3.27 7.59 0.63
C THR A 40 2.57 6.41 1.31
N LEU A 41 2.16 5.40 0.54
CA LEU A 41 1.60 4.16 1.09
C LEU A 41 2.60 3.47 2.05
N GLY A 42 3.87 3.35 1.64
CA GLY A 42 4.93 2.82 2.52
C GLY A 42 5.12 3.63 3.81
N HIS A 43 4.98 4.95 3.75
CA HIS A 43 5.06 5.83 4.92
C HIS A 43 3.87 5.62 5.86
N VAL A 44 2.65 5.54 5.34
CA VAL A 44 1.42 5.26 6.12
C VAL A 44 1.56 3.95 6.90
N ILE A 45 2.03 2.88 6.25
CA ILE A 45 2.25 1.57 6.90
C ILE A 45 3.26 1.70 8.05
N THR A 46 4.37 2.39 7.83
CA THR A 46 5.41 2.57 8.85
C THR A 46 4.87 3.35 10.06
N SER A 47 4.10 4.43 9.82
CA SER A 47 3.45 5.20 10.88
C SER A 47 2.42 4.37 11.65
N LEU A 48 1.64 3.53 10.96
CA LEU A 48 0.67 2.64 11.60
C LEU A 48 1.32 1.63 12.57
N ILE A 49 2.46 1.08 12.18
CA ILE A 49 3.25 0.17 13.04
C ILE A 49 3.79 0.92 14.26
N ALA A 50 4.20 2.19 14.12
CA ALA A 50 4.64 2.98 15.25
C ALA A 50 3.49 3.28 16.24
N VAL A 51 2.32 3.64 15.72
CA VAL A 51 1.10 3.87 16.52
C VAL A 51 0.69 2.60 17.27
N SER A 52 0.72 1.43 16.62
CA SER A 52 0.38 0.15 17.27
C SER A 52 1.34 -0.23 18.41
N ASN A 53 2.57 0.30 18.37
CA ASN A 53 3.57 0.21 19.43
C ASN A 53 3.48 1.34 20.46
N LYS A 54 2.29 1.96 20.60
CA LYS A 54 1.97 3.03 21.56
C LYS A 54 2.82 4.30 21.40
N LYS A 55 3.39 4.55 20.22
CA LYS A 55 4.01 5.85 19.91
C LYS A 55 2.93 6.81 19.42
N SER A 56 2.86 8.00 20.00
CA SER A 56 2.00 9.06 19.46
C SER A 56 2.58 9.54 18.14
N GLN A 57 1.93 9.21 17.02
CA GLN A 57 2.38 9.58 15.69
C GLN A 57 1.17 9.83 14.78
N HIS A 58 1.22 10.92 14.02
CA HIS A 58 0.25 11.20 12.97
C HIS A 58 0.45 10.24 11.78
N VAL A 59 -0.64 9.65 11.29
CA VAL A 59 -0.64 8.80 10.09
C VAL A 59 -1.03 9.63 8.86
N PRO A 60 -0.15 9.81 7.86
CA PRO A 60 -0.32 10.77 6.78
C PRO A 60 -1.21 10.26 5.63
N TYR A 61 -2.45 9.85 5.91
CA TYR A 61 -3.36 9.35 4.86
C TYR A 61 -3.64 10.38 3.76
N ARG A 62 -3.63 11.68 4.09
CA ARG A 62 -4.00 12.77 3.17
C ARG A 62 -2.91 13.16 2.18
N ASP A 63 -1.70 12.64 2.33
CA ASP A 63 -0.55 12.99 1.50
C ASP A 63 -0.68 12.44 0.06
N SER A 64 -1.55 11.45 -0.15
CA SER A 64 -1.93 10.96 -1.48
C SER A 64 -3.41 10.60 -1.55
N LYS A 65 -4.03 10.74 -2.73
CA LYS A 65 -5.42 10.30 -2.96
C LYS A 65 -5.58 8.80 -2.70
N LEU A 66 -4.57 7.99 -3.07
CA LEU A 66 -4.57 6.55 -2.84
C LEU A 66 -4.68 6.22 -1.35
N THR A 67 -3.79 6.75 -0.53
CA THR A 67 -3.78 6.49 0.92
C THR A 67 -5.01 7.05 1.62
N PHE A 68 -5.60 8.14 1.11
CA PHE A 68 -6.84 8.69 1.63
C PHE A 68 -8.02 7.74 1.40
N LEU A 69 -8.15 7.18 0.20
CA LEU A 69 -9.18 6.18 -0.13
C LEU A 69 -9.00 4.88 0.67
N LEU A 70 -7.75 4.48 0.92
CA LEU A 70 -7.42 3.26 1.66
C LEU A 70 -7.43 3.42 3.18
N GLN A 71 -7.80 4.58 3.72
CA GLN A 71 -7.77 4.86 5.15
C GLN A 71 -8.56 3.83 5.98
N ASP A 72 -9.75 3.42 5.50
CA ASP A 72 -10.55 2.42 6.20
C ASP A 72 -9.94 1.01 6.14
N SER A 73 -9.14 0.72 5.11
CA SER A 73 -8.48 -0.56 4.89
C SER A 73 -7.15 -0.70 5.64
N LEU A 74 -6.47 0.42 5.93
CA LEU A 74 -5.16 0.42 6.57
C LEU A 74 -5.28 1.06 7.95
N GLY A 75 -5.47 0.28 9.00
CA GLY A 75 -5.68 0.77 10.38
C GLY A 75 -7.12 1.14 10.73
N GLY A 76 -8.07 0.96 9.81
CA GLY A 76 -9.49 1.29 9.98
C GLY A 76 -10.38 0.08 10.27
N ASN A 77 -11.63 0.15 9.81
CA ASN A 77 -12.69 -0.83 10.06
C ASN A 77 -12.92 -1.75 8.85
N SER A 78 -11.87 -2.43 8.42
CA SER A 78 -11.94 -3.36 7.30
C SER A 78 -11.02 -4.57 7.52
N LYS A 79 -11.43 -5.76 7.09
CA LYS A 79 -10.48 -6.87 6.91
C LYS A 79 -9.72 -6.57 5.61
N THR A 80 -8.40 -6.68 5.63
CA THR A 80 -7.59 -6.27 4.48
C THR A 80 -6.57 -7.34 4.15
N THR A 81 -6.53 -7.70 2.88
CA THR A 81 -5.62 -8.67 2.28
C THR A 81 -4.76 -7.94 1.25
N ILE A 82 -3.45 -8.13 1.34
CA ILE A 82 -2.51 -7.59 0.37
C ILE A 82 -1.84 -8.77 -0.31
N ILE A 83 -1.85 -8.74 -1.64
CA ILE A 83 -1.18 -9.67 -2.53
C ILE A 83 0.08 -8.97 -3.04
N ALA A 84 1.22 -9.59 -2.76
CA ALA A 84 2.52 -9.15 -3.24
C ALA A 84 2.90 -9.96 -4.48
N ASN A 85 2.82 -9.33 -5.64
CA ASN A 85 3.28 -9.88 -6.91
C ASN A 85 4.78 -9.63 -7.01
N ILE A 86 5.52 -10.73 -7.17
CA ILE A 86 6.98 -10.71 -7.25
C ILE A 86 7.46 -11.51 -8.45
N SER A 87 8.63 -11.17 -8.94
CA SER A 87 9.27 -11.92 -10.03
C SER A 87 10.33 -12.88 -9.46
N PRO A 88 10.36 -14.14 -9.90
CA PRO A 88 11.41 -15.08 -9.54
C PRO A 88 12.73 -14.83 -10.31
N SER A 89 12.75 -13.91 -11.27
CA SER A 89 13.93 -13.62 -12.09
C SER A 89 15.05 -12.97 -11.27
N SER A 90 16.29 -13.37 -11.54
CA SER A 90 17.49 -12.80 -10.92
C SER A 90 17.65 -11.30 -11.19
N CYS A 91 17.25 -10.83 -12.38
CA CYS A 91 17.29 -9.41 -12.71
C CYS A 91 16.31 -8.56 -11.88
N CYS A 92 15.28 -9.19 -11.29
CA CYS A 92 14.27 -8.54 -10.47
C CYS A 92 14.52 -8.70 -8.96
N ALA A 93 15.61 -9.36 -8.55
CA ALA A 93 15.83 -9.74 -7.14
C ALA A 93 15.77 -8.54 -6.17
N ALA A 94 16.28 -7.36 -6.57
CA ALA A 94 16.24 -6.16 -5.77
C ALA A 94 14.81 -5.62 -5.55
N GLU A 95 13.98 -5.66 -6.58
CA GLU A 95 12.58 -5.22 -6.51
C GLU A 95 11.74 -6.25 -5.74
N THR A 96 11.92 -7.55 -6.01
CA THR A 96 11.30 -8.64 -5.25
C THR A 96 11.60 -8.53 -3.75
N LEU A 97 12.86 -8.28 -3.36
CA LEU A 97 13.23 -8.06 -1.96
C LEU A 97 12.54 -6.82 -1.37
N SER A 98 12.38 -5.76 -2.16
CA SER A 98 11.71 -4.53 -1.74
C SER A 98 10.22 -4.76 -1.47
N THR A 99 9.53 -5.47 -2.37
CA THR A 99 8.13 -5.88 -2.21
C THR A 99 7.94 -6.81 -1.01
N LEU A 100 8.82 -7.80 -0.81
CA LEU A 100 8.75 -8.69 0.35
C LEU A 100 8.95 -7.95 1.68
N LYS A 101 9.89 -6.99 1.74
CA LYS A 101 10.08 -6.13 2.92
C LYS A 101 8.84 -5.27 3.19
N PHE A 102 8.19 -4.78 2.13
CA PHE A 102 6.92 -4.06 2.25
C PHE A 102 5.83 -4.96 2.84
N ALA A 103 5.62 -6.17 2.27
CA ALA A 103 4.63 -7.13 2.74
C ALA A 103 4.87 -7.53 4.21
N GLN A 104 6.14 -7.75 4.59
CA GLN A 104 6.52 -8.03 5.97
C GLN A 104 6.09 -6.91 6.93
N ARG A 105 6.28 -5.63 6.55
CA ARG A 105 5.80 -4.49 7.36
C ARG A 105 4.28 -4.45 7.39
N ALA A 106 3.63 -4.61 6.25
CA ALA A 106 2.18 -4.53 6.14
C ALA A 106 1.45 -5.58 7.00
N LYS A 107 2.06 -6.77 7.18
CA LYS A 107 1.57 -7.81 8.09
C LYS A 107 1.37 -7.35 9.53
N HIS A 108 2.08 -6.30 9.96
CA HIS A 108 1.99 -5.78 11.34
C HIS A 108 0.96 -4.67 11.52
N ILE A 109 0.23 -4.29 10.46
CA ILE A 109 -0.89 -3.35 10.57
C ILE A 109 -2.00 -4.01 11.39
N ARG A 110 -2.62 -3.24 12.30
CA ARG A 110 -3.76 -3.69 13.10
C ARG A 110 -5.00 -2.89 12.70
N ASN A 111 -6.04 -3.60 12.29
CA ASN A 111 -7.35 -3.03 11.97
C ASN A 111 -8.32 -3.32 13.12
N ASN A 112 -9.24 -2.39 13.37
CA ASN A 112 -10.28 -2.53 14.39
C ASN A 112 -11.61 -2.84 13.69
N VAL A 113 -11.84 -4.12 13.43
CA VAL A 113 -12.92 -4.58 12.57
C VAL A 113 -14.20 -4.84 13.38
N CYS A 114 -15.22 -4.04 13.13
CA CYS A 114 -16.60 -4.21 13.61
C CYS A 114 -17.50 -4.87 12.54
N HIS A 115 -17.19 -4.75 11.24
CA HIS A 115 -17.95 -5.34 10.12
C HIS A 115 -17.03 -5.89 9.00
N GLU A 116 -17.49 -6.89 8.24
CA GLU A 116 -16.69 -7.55 7.20
C GLU A 116 -16.58 -6.70 5.92
N HIS A 117 -15.52 -5.92 5.81
CA HIS A 117 -15.00 -5.44 4.53
C HIS A 117 -13.80 -6.29 4.16
N VAL A 118 -13.61 -6.67 2.89
CA VAL A 118 -12.39 -7.33 2.41
C VAL A 118 -11.80 -6.44 1.32
N LEU A 119 -10.60 -5.90 1.55
CA LEU A 119 -9.82 -5.31 0.47
C LEU A 119 -8.84 -6.35 -0.05
N LEU A 120 -8.83 -6.61 -1.36
CA LEU A 120 -7.70 -7.24 -2.05
C LEU A 120 -6.90 -6.14 -2.72
N THR A 121 -5.61 -6.05 -2.41
CA THR A 121 -4.69 -5.14 -3.11
C THR A 121 -3.61 -5.97 -3.79
N CYS A 122 -3.52 -5.91 -5.12
CA CYS A 122 -2.43 -6.52 -5.88
C CYS A 122 -1.33 -5.48 -6.12
N PHE A 123 -0.07 -5.89 -6.01
CA PHE A 123 1.10 -5.03 -6.20
C PHE A 123 2.17 -5.80 -6.95
#